data_AF-A0A945RWP5-F1
#
_entry.id   AF-A0A945RWP5-F1
#
_cell.length_a   1.000
_cell.length_b   1.000
_cell.length_c   1.000
_cell.angle_alpha   90.00
_cell.angle_beta   90.00
_cell.angle_gamma   90.00
#
_symmetry.space_group_name_H-M   'P 1'
#
loop_
_entity.id
_entity.type
_entity.pdbx_description
1 polymer ?
#
loop_
_entity_poly.entity_id
_entity_poly.type
_entity_poly.pdbx_seq_one_letter_code
_entity_poly.pdbx_strand_id
1 'polypeptide(L)'
;MLCLTVERGEPRGSVYQLHDDETIVAGRSRQKADLWLGDSGISGRHLRLTAVRGSLEVEDLDSKSGTLLEGEPLTAPTRMELGQRLSLGGDTVLLLTGEDEPTEAPQTMSPTAGTSAPLGDGERITGPPTPPTGVGGEADAERETCPPDGADLKTEGEDEDTETRDLLGDDNSPEWRISDTEDGLGKGDGTIVWKTPTGDPEDERWLIAQERRKAHVRHALILALTGALLAALTYGLRPPTARKPLTWPRSSTGTYRDSRFVGPGGGYAIVCPEATDSVLKEEANESVISFTLDGVEFRLVISEDTNDSHVRTDIADCVAAWIGAMESDDSWGAEQLSAFPTFFGKGNGIPARHLRYSHTVNSEGWSGICYFCRHGRRLITVRVETPDMTRALAEDLMLTIYLEPDEEFEHLRWEGASDDIPTPAEELVEDAGKAVSGSSPLTWTGAEKTVIRAIRKAAQEGDTALEAKAIGHLDDLRTRQRIWFSGQQIRRDEAEKRGDKETQAAIKARCEGVFSNKMDHRYHLVRKWK
;
A
#
# COMPACT_ATOMS: atom_id res chain seq x y z
N MET A 1 -5.85 -10.04 -18.81
CA MET A 1 -5.18 -9.18 -17.82
C MET A 1 -4.43 -8.06 -18.50
N LEU A 2 -4.11 -6.99 -17.77
CA LEU A 2 -3.29 -5.89 -18.26
C LEU A 2 -1.85 -6.05 -17.74
N CYS A 3 -0.86 -5.83 -18.59
CA CYS A 3 0.55 -5.87 -18.24
C CYS A 3 1.13 -4.47 -18.35
N LEU A 4 1.66 -3.92 -17.26
CA LEU A 4 2.37 -2.65 -17.26
C LEU A 4 3.88 -2.90 -17.23
N THR A 5 4.57 -2.54 -18.30
CA THR A 5 6.00 -2.77 -18.46
C THR A 5 6.80 -1.50 -18.28
N VAL A 6 7.86 -1.53 -17.48
CA VAL A 6 8.81 -0.41 -17.34
C VAL A 6 9.77 -0.43 -18.54
N GLU A 7 9.41 0.25 -19.62
CA GLU A 7 10.23 0.33 -20.86
C GLU A 7 11.55 1.08 -20.58
N ARG A 8 11.49 2.11 -19.73
CA ARG A 8 12.64 2.92 -19.30
C ARG A 8 12.50 3.38 -17.84
N GLY A 9 13.61 3.61 -17.15
CA GLY A 9 13.66 3.92 -15.72
C GLY A 9 14.11 2.73 -14.86
N GLU A 10 14.18 2.88 -13.54
CA GLU A 10 14.50 1.79 -12.61
C GLU A 10 13.22 1.32 -11.91
N PRO A 11 12.86 0.03 -11.94
CA PRO A 11 13.58 -1.12 -12.51
C PRO A 11 13.21 -1.41 -13.98
N ARG A 12 14.12 -1.14 -14.92
CA ARG A 12 13.90 -1.37 -16.36
C ARG A 12 13.56 -2.83 -16.66
N GLY A 13 12.55 -3.04 -17.50
CA GLY A 13 12.12 -4.36 -17.96
C GLY A 13 11.25 -5.12 -16.96
N SER A 14 10.91 -4.53 -15.80
CA SER A 14 9.92 -5.14 -14.92
C SER A 14 8.54 -5.07 -15.54
N VAL A 15 7.82 -6.19 -15.52
CA VAL A 15 6.43 -6.30 -15.93
C VAL A 15 5.58 -6.46 -14.69
N TYR A 16 4.53 -5.67 -14.57
CA TYR A 16 3.56 -5.72 -13.49
C TYR A 16 2.21 -6.15 -14.06
N GLN A 17 1.66 -7.24 -13.54
CA GLN A 17 0.36 -7.76 -13.96
C GLN A 17 -0.72 -7.10 -13.11
N LEU A 18 -1.71 -6.50 -13.76
CA LEU A 18 -2.86 -5.85 -13.16
C LEU A 18 -4.09 -6.73 -13.40
N HIS A 19 -4.73 -7.11 -12.31
CA HIS A 19 -6.02 -7.78 -12.32
C HIS A 19 -7.15 -6.77 -12.56
N ASP A 20 -8.30 -7.24 -13.05
CA ASP A 20 -9.46 -6.35 -13.24
C ASP A 20 -9.94 -5.80 -11.88
N ASP A 21 -10.32 -4.52 -11.86
CA ASP A 21 -10.74 -3.75 -10.68
C ASP A 21 -9.65 -3.55 -9.59
N GLU A 22 -8.39 -3.86 -9.90
CA GLU A 22 -7.25 -3.61 -9.02
C GLU A 22 -6.82 -2.12 -9.08
N THR A 23 -6.61 -1.52 -7.91
CA THR A 23 -6.01 -0.17 -7.79
C THR A 23 -4.64 -0.27 -7.15
N ILE A 24 -3.61 0.23 -7.84
CA ILE A 24 -2.25 0.30 -7.33
C ILE A 24 -1.72 1.73 -7.34
N VAL A 25 -0.73 2.00 -6.50
CA VAL A 25 -0.01 3.28 -6.47
C VAL A 25 1.42 3.06 -6.96
N ALA A 26 1.83 3.83 -7.98
CA ALA A 26 3.20 3.88 -8.45
C ALA A 26 3.94 5.10 -7.85
N GLY A 27 5.21 4.91 -7.48
CA GLY A 27 5.99 5.98 -6.88
C GLY A 27 7.37 5.57 -6.39
N ARG A 28 8.14 6.54 -5.89
CA ARG A 28 9.52 6.37 -5.44
C ARG A 28 9.64 5.76 -4.05
N SER A 29 8.58 5.86 -3.24
CA SER A 29 8.59 5.34 -1.88
C SER A 29 8.38 3.83 -1.87
N ARG A 30 9.39 3.05 -1.47
CA ARG A 30 9.25 1.60 -1.25
C ARG A 30 8.26 1.23 -0.16
N GLN A 31 7.84 2.19 0.67
CA GLN A 31 6.92 1.99 1.78
C GLN A 31 5.49 2.41 1.46
N LYS A 32 5.28 3.26 0.43
CA LYS A 32 3.98 3.92 0.17
C LYS A 32 3.47 3.70 -1.27
N ALA A 33 4.22 2.99 -2.10
CA ALA A 33 3.87 2.67 -3.47
C ALA A 33 3.96 1.15 -3.68
N ASP A 34 2.97 0.59 -4.34
CA ASP A 34 2.86 -0.82 -4.73
C ASP A 34 3.79 -1.12 -5.91
N LEU A 35 3.86 -0.19 -6.88
CA LEU A 35 4.84 -0.20 -7.96
C LEU A 35 5.98 0.79 -7.66
N TRP A 36 7.12 0.27 -7.27
CA TRP A 36 8.29 1.09 -6.98
C TRP A 36 9.01 1.55 -8.26
N LEU A 37 9.21 2.86 -8.38
CA LEU A 37 9.97 3.50 -9.46
C LEU A 37 11.15 4.29 -8.87
N GLY A 38 12.38 3.94 -9.22
CA GLY A 38 13.62 4.43 -8.60
C GLY A 38 14.07 5.83 -9.00
N ASP A 39 13.37 6.49 -9.92
CA ASP A 39 13.77 7.81 -10.42
C ASP A 39 13.58 8.91 -9.36
N SER A 40 14.62 9.75 -9.21
CA SER A 40 14.63 10.88 -8.29
C SER A 40 13.55 11.94 -8.55
N GLY A 41 13.09 12.07 -9.80
CA GLY A 41 11.99 12.95 -10.20
C GLY A 41 10.60 12.43 -9.83
N ILE A 42 10.50 11.18 -9.38
CA ILE A 42 9.22 10.57 -9.00
C ILE A 42 8.92 10.86 -7.53
N SER A 43 7.66 11.18 -7.25
CA SER A 43 7.14 11.47 -5.90
C SER A 43 7.00 10.18 -5.11
N GLY A 44 6.97 10.26 -3.78
CA GLY A 44 6.81 9.07 -2.91
C GLY A 44 5.58 8.25 -3.26
N ARG A 45 4.45 8.93 -3.50
CA ARG A 45 3.25 8.46 -4.20
C ARG A 45 3.10 9.40 -5.38
N HIS A 46 3.13 8.89 -6.60
CA HIS A 46 3.21 9.74 -7.79
C HIS A 46 2.00 9.56 -8.69
N LEU A 47 1.60 8.31 -8.90
CA LEU A 47 0.52 7.96 -9.82
C LEU A 47 -0.37 6.89 -9.18
N ARG A 48 -1.68 7.01 -9.30
CA ARG A 48 -2.64 5.94 -9.02
C ARG A 48 -3.08 5.33 -10.35
N LEU A 49 -3.11 4.00 -10.39
CA LEU A 49 -3.47 3.21 -11.55
C LEU A 49 -4.62 2.29 -11.14
N THR A 50 -5.76 2.38 -11.83
CA THR A 50 -6.94 1.56 -11.58
C THR A 50 -7.27 0.78 -12.84
N ALA A 51 -7.18 -0.54 -12.78
CA ALA A 51 -7.56 -1.39 -13.90
C ALA A 51 -9.09 -1.45 -14.01
N VAL A 52 -9.65 -0.95 -15.12
CA VAL A 52 -11.10 -0.96 -15.36
C VAL A 52 -11.38 -1.59 -16.72
N ARG A 53 -11.98 -2.79 -16.72
CA ARG A 53 -12.52 -3.48 -17.91
C ARG A 53 -11.57 -3.45 -19.12
N GLY A 54 -10.32 -3.90 -18.94
CA GLY A 54 -9.32 -3.97 -20.02
C GLY A 54 -8.69 -2.64 -20.43
N SER A 55 -8.86 -1.57 -19.64
CA SER A 55 -8.14 -0.30 -19.76
C SER A 55 -7.58 0.13 -18.42
N LEU A 56 -6.57 1.00 -18.42
CA LEU A 56 -5.95 1.48 -17.19
C LEU A 56 -6.33 2.94 -16.95
N GLU A 57 -7.13 3.22 -15.94
CA GLU A 57 -7.36 4.60 -15.51
C GLU A 57 -6.16 5.10 -14.72
N VAL A 58 -5.61 6.25 -15.12
CA VAL A 58 -4.40 6.83 -14.54
C VAL A 58 -4.69 8.20 -13.97
N GLU A 59 -4.25 8.43 -12.73
CA GLU A 59 -4.49 9.65 -11.95
C GLU A 59 -3.19 10.11 -11.28
N ASP A 60 -2.73 11.32 -11.59
CA ASP A 60 -1.56 11.92 -10.96
C ASP A 60 -1.89 12.37 -9.53
N LEU A 61 -1.08 11.94 -8.56
CA LEU A 61 -1.29 12.21 -7.14
C LEU A 61 -0.54 13.49 -6.68
N ASP A 62 -0.77 14.60 -7.38
CA ASP A 62 -0.12 15.91 -7.15
C ASP A 62 1.41 15.79 -7.15
N SER A 63 1.93 15.19 -8.22
CA SER A 63 3.33 14.87 -8.32
C SER A 63 4.18 16.10 -8.64
N LYS A 64 5.43 16.13 -8.12
CA LYS A 64 6.30 17.32 -8.25
C LYS A 64 6.76 17.60 -9.68
N SER A 65 6.84 16.56 -10.50
CA SER A 65 7.32 16.62 -11.88
C SER A 65 6.19 16.47 -12.90
N GLY A 66 4.96 16.18 -12.45
CA GLY A 66 3.83 15.83 -13.30
C GLY A 66 3.96 14.44 -13.94
N THR A 67 2.86 14.00 -14.52
CA THR A 67 2.74 12.79 -15.34
C THR A 67 2.38 13.17 -16.77
N LEU A 68 3.02 12.56 -17.76
CA LEU A 68 2.71 12.74 -19.18
C LEU A 68 2.17 11.44 -19.79
N LEU A 69 1.01 11.46 -20.43
CA LEU A 69 0.45 10.35 -21.21
C LEU A 69 0.64 10.66 -22.69
N GLU A 70 1.42 9.84 -23.42
CA GLU A 70 1.77 10.08 -24.83
C GLU A 70 2.36 11.49 -25.10
N GLY A 71 3.02 12.08 -24.09
CA GLY A 71 3.62 13.41 -24.17
C GLY A 71 2.71 14.58 -23.74
N GLU A 72 1.43 14.32 -23.45
CA GLU A 72 0.49 15.33 -22.95
C GLU A 72 0.36 15.28 -21.42
N PRO A 73 0.34 16.43 -20.72
CA PRO A 73 0.25 16.47 -19.27
C PRO A 73 -1.11 15.99 -18.76
N LEU A 74 -1.06 15.07 -17.79
CA LEU A 74 -2.22 14.53 -17.11
C LEU A 74 -2.74 15.57 -16.10
N THR A 75 -3.95 16.09 -16.31
CA THR A 75 -4.57 17.10 -15.43
C THR A 75 -5.82 16.58 -14.70
N ALA A 76 -6.34 15.42 -15.13
CA ALA A 76 -7.48 14.73 -14.54
C ALA A 76 -7.30 13.21 -14.72
N PRO A 77 -8.03 12.36 -13.97
CA PRO A 77 -8.06 10.92 -14.21
C PRO A 77 -8.38 10.65 -15.69
N THR A 78 -7.47 9.96 -16.38
CA THR A 78 -7.57 9.70 -17.81
C THR A 78 -7.40 8.22 -18.08
N ARG A 79 -8.14 7.71 -19.06
CA ARG A 79 -8.05 6.31 -19.48
C ARG A 79 -6.86 6.12 -20.43
N MET A 80 -5.98 5.18 -20.08
CA MET A 80 -4.85 4.71 -20.86
C MET A 80 -5.21 3.37 -21.54
N GLU A 81 -4.99 3.32 -22.84
CA GLU A 81 -5.26 2.17 -23.72
C GLU A 81 -3.99 1.34 -23.96
N LEU A 82 -4.17 0.10 -24.44
CA LEU A 82 -3.08 -0.79 -24.80
C LEU A 82 -2.15 -0.14 -25.85
N GLY A 83 -0.85 -0.27 -25.65
CA GLY A 83 0.21 0.27 -26.48
C GLY A 83 0.62 1.71 -26.14
N GLN A 84 -0.10 2.39 -25.23
CA GLN A 84 0.25 3.75 -24.82
C GLN A 84 1.36 3.79 -23.78
N ARG A 85 2.04 4.94 -23.70
CA ARG A 85 3.18 5.22 -22.84
C ARG A 85 2.89 6.34 -21.85
N LEU A 86 3.25 6.09 -20.60
CA LEU A 86 3.28 7.07 -19.53
C LEU A 86 4.72 7.45 -19.22
N SER A 87 5.03 8.73 -19.27
CA SER A 87 6.33 9.26 -18.87
C SER A 87 6.21 9.96 -17.52
N LEU A 88 7.11 9.61 -16.60
CA LEU A 88 7.13 10.05 -15.22
C LEU A 88 8.54 10.51 -14.83
N GLY A 89 8.63 11.52 -13.98
CA GLY A 89 9.92 11.98 -13.44
C GLY A 89 10.87 12.50 -14.52
N GLY A 90 12.10 11.98 -14.57
CA GLY A 90 13.15 12.44 -15.49
C GLY A 90 13.33 11.56 -16.74
N ASP A 91 13.24 10.24 -16.62
CA ASP A 91 13.47 9.29 -17.74
C ASP A 91 12.67 7.98 -17.60
N THR A 92 11.65 7.93 -16.74
CA THR A 92 10.86 6.70 -16.53
C THR A 92 9.69 6.64 -17.50
N VAL A 93 9.56 5.53 -18.23
CA VAL A 93 8.50 5.28 -19.21
C VAL A 93 7.83 3.94 -18.92
N LEU A 94 6.51 3.94 -18.75
CA LEU A 94 5.66 2.77 -18.55
C LEU A 94 4.84 2.52 -19.81
N LEU A 95 4.80 1.28 -20.29
CA LEU A 95 4.04 0.84 -21.45
C LEU A 95 2.94 -0.11 -21.00
N LEU A 96 1.70 0.14 -21.41
CA LEU A 96 0.59 -0.79 -21.17
C LEU A 96 0.49 -1.80 -22.32
N THR A 97 0.52 -3.10 -22.03
CA THR A 97 0.38 -4.19 -23.00
C THR A 97 -0.72 -5.15 -22.59
N GLY A 98 -1.34 -5.83 -23.56
CA GLY A 98 -2.28 -6.94 -23.30
C GLY A 98 -1.54 -8.27 -23.14
N GLU A 99 -2.24 -9.30 -22.65
CA GLU A 99 -1.80 -10.69 -22.77
C GLU A 99 -1.93 -11.14 -24.23
N ASP A 100 -0.90 -10.83 -25.03
CA ASP A 100 -0.41 -11.58 -26.19
C ASP A 100 0.59 -10.68 -26.92
N GLU A 101 1.87 -10.89 -26.64
CA GLU A 101 3.01 -10.75 -27.57
C GLU A 101 4.30 -11.01 -26.76
N PRO A 102 4.97 -12.16 -26.94
CA PRO A 102 6.29 -12.38 -26.36
C PRO A 102 7.27 -11.46 -27.08
N THR A 103 7.69 -10.36 -26.43
CA THR A 103 8.83 -9.57 -26.91
C THR A 103 10.09 -10.43 -26.77
N GLU A 104 10.43 -11.07 -27.87
CA GLU A 104 11.66 -11.80 -28.12
C GLU A 104 12.87 -10.90 -27.79
N ALA A 105 13.62 -11.27 -26.76
CA ALA A 105 14.89 -10.62 -26.43
C ALA A 105 15.91 -10.89 -27.56
N PRO A 106 16.69 -9.90 -28.03
CA PRO A 106 17.70 -10.13 -29.04
C PRO A 106 18.79 -11.04 -28.49
N GLN A 107 18.87 -12.26 -29.02
CA GLN A 107 19.99 -13.16 -28.75
C GLN A 107 21.28 -12.56 -29.32
N THR A 108 22.19 -12.17 -28.43
CA THR A 108 23.57 -11.85 -28.78
C THR A 108 24.25 -13.06 -29.40
N MET A 109 24.62 -12.93 -30.68
CA MET A 109 25.52 -13.86 -31.36
C MET A 109 26.83 -13.99 -30.56
N SER A 110 27.24 -15.23 -30.27
CA SER A 110 28.62 -15.54 -29.88
C SER A 110 29.33 -16.27 -31.03
N PRO A 111 30.63 -16.02 -31.27
CA PRO A 111 31.35 -16.54 -32.41
C PRO A 111 31.91 -17.96 -32.17
N THR A 112 32.02 -18.67 -33.29
CA THR A 112 32.58 -20.01 -33.55
C THR A 112 33.97 -20.31 -33.00
N ALA A 113 34.14 -21.52 -32.43
CA ALA A 113 35.20 -22.52 -32.68
C ALA A 113 35.09 -23.64 -31.60
N GLY A 114 35.16 -24.95 -31.82
CA GLY A 114 35.39 -25.82 -32.96
C GLY A 114 35.63 -27.26 -32.43
N THR A 115 35.46 -28.26 -33.31
CA THR A 115 36.09 -29.60 -33.27
C THR A 115 35.32 -30.81 -32.71
N SER A 116 35.04 -31.71 -33.68
CA SER A 116 34.98 -33.20 -33.70
C SER A 116 33.79 -33.98 -33.11
N ALA A 117 33.12 -34.67 -34.04
CA ALA A 117 32.26 -35.86 -33.92
C ALA A 117 33.10 -37.12 -33.49
N PRO A 118 32.56 -38.37 -33.30
CA PRO A 118 31.38 -38.91 -34.00
C PRO A 118 30.46 -39.97 -33.31
N LEU A 119 29.33 -40.20 -33.99
CA LEU A 119 28.60 -41.47 -34.27
C LEU A 119 28.05 -42.35 -33.11
N GLY A 120 26.75 -42.69 -33.20
CA GLY A 120 26.16 -43.86 -32.53
C GLY A 120 24.63 -43.85 -32.36
N ASP A 121 23.91 -44.12 -33.46
CA ASP A 121 22.70 -44.94 -33.65
C ASP A 121 21.67 -45.21 -32.52
N GLY A 122 20.37 -45.13 -32.87
CA GLY A 122 19.31 -45.88 -32.16
C GLY A 122 17.88 -45.32 -32.26
N GLU A 123 17.14 -45.77 -33.28
CA GLU A 123 15.68 -45.77 -33.55
C GLU A 123 14.67 -45.31 -32.46
N ARG A 124 13.77 -44.36 -32.78
CA ARG A 124 12.44 -44.52 -33.43
C ARG A 124 11.45 -45.43 -32.69
N ILE A 125 10.45 -44.81 -32.05
CA ILE A 125 9.07 -45.33 -32.00
C ILE A 125 8.13 -44.21 -32.46
N THR A 126 7.35 -44.52 -33.49
CA THR A 126 6.31 -43.69 -34.12
C THR A 126 4.93 -44.24 -33.79
N GLY A 127 3.94 -43.38 -33.54
CA GLY A 127 2.52 -43.72 -33.73
C GLY A 127 1.50 -42.96 -32.85
N PRO A 128 0.64 -42.09 -33.43
CA PRO A 128 -0.59 -41.51 -32.85
C PRO A 128 -1.88 -42.11 -33.52
N PRO A 129 -3.14 -41.58 -33.42
CA PRO A 129 -3.93 -40.88 -32.36
C PRO A 129 -5.44 -41.34 -32.20
N THR A 130 -6.15 -40.86 -31.13
CA THR A 130 -7.63 -40.55 -30.98
C THR A 130 -8.73 -41.65 -31.11
N PRO A 131 -10.03 -41.44 -30.75
CA PRO A 131 -10.74 -40.52 -29.81
C PRO A 131 -11.74 -41.28 -28.84
N PRO A 132 -12.57 -40.59 -27.99
CA PRO A 132 -13.49 -41.26 -27.05
C PRO A 132 -14.95 -41.36 -27.56
N THR A 133 -15.71 -42.36 -27.10
CA THR A 133 -17.17 -42.49 -27.31
C THR A 133 -17.83 -43.25 -26.15
N GLY A 134 -18.78 -42.59 -25.47
CA GLY A 134 -20.06 -43.08 -24.90
C GLY A 134 -20.08 -44.32 -23.97
N VAL A 135 -21.10 -44.63 -23.16
CA VAL A 135 -22.51 -44.20 -23.02
C VAL A 135 -23.02 -44.75 -21.66
N GLY A 136 -24.00 -44.06 -21.06
CA GLY A 136 -25.12 -44.71 -20.34
C GLY A 136 -25.10 -44.59 -18.82
N GLY A 137 -26.16 -44.16 -18.15
CA GLY A 137 -27.51 -43.80 -18.59
C GLY A 137 -28.44 -43.58 -17.38
N GLU A 138 -29.54 -42.87 -17.66
CA GLU A 138 -30.89 -42.98 -17.06
C GLU A 138 -31.09 -42.71 -15.56
N ALA A 139 -32.23 -42.20 -15.09
CA ALA A 139 -33.40 -41.49 -15.60
C ALA A 139 -34.31 -41.29 -14.37
N ASP A 140 -35.10 -40.20 -14.38
CA ASP A 140 -36.47 -40.05 -13.85
C ASP A 140 -36.65 -38.57 -13.44
N ALA A 141 -37.30 -37.70 -14.24
CA ALA A 141 -38.74 -37.63 -14.55
C ALA A 141 -39.56 -37.41 -13.25
N GLU A 142 -40.42 -36.41 -13.07
CA GLU A 142 -41.19 -35.60 -14.01
C GLU A 142 -41.91 -34.46 -13.23
N ARG A 143 -42.11 -33.30 -13.90
CA ARG A 143 -43.32 -32.42 -13.94
C ARG A 143 -43.85 -31.78 -12.63
N GLU A 144 -44.45 -30.58 -12.59
CA GLU A 144 -45.19 -29.78 -13.59
C GLU A 144 -45.45 -28.33 -13.06
N THR A 145 -45.36 -27.35 -13.96
CA THR A 145 -46.23 -26.16 -14.22
C THR A 145 -46.76 -25.19 -13.12
N CYS A 146 -46.56 -23.89 -13.39
CA CYS A 146 -47.25 -22.65 -12.95
C CYS A 146 -48.69 -22.47 -13.56
N PRO A 147 -49.44 -21.34 -13.39
CA PRO A 147 -49.83 -20.43 -12.27
C PRO A 147 -51.40 -20.14 -12.33
N PRO A 148 -52.03 -18.93 -12.14
CA PRO A 148 -52.09 -17.86 -11.11
C PRO A 148 -53.55 -17.59 -10.54
N ASP A 149 -53.84 -16.35 -10.06
CA ASP A 149 -55.11 -15.70 -9.56
C ASP A 149 -55.39 -15.77 -8.03
N GLY A 150 -55.94 -14.79 -7.30
CA GLY A 150 -56.52 -13.45 -7.55
C GLY A 150 -57.58 -13.09 -6.46
N ALA A 151 -57.66 -11.81 -6.04
CA ALA A 151 -58.82 -11.04 -5.50
C ALA A 151 -59.27 -11.02 -4.00
N ASP A 152 -59.27 -9.79 -3.45
CA ASP A 152 -60.31 -8.98 -2.75
C ASP A 152 -61.04 -9.40 -1.44
N LEU A 153 -61.09 -8.49 -0.42
CA LEU A 153 -62.28 -7.63 -0.10
C LEU A 153 -62.09 -6.66 1.13
N LYS A 154 -62.89 -5.58 1.10
CA LYS A 154 -63.09 -4.37 1.97
C LYS A 154 -63.62 -4.67 3.41
N THR A 155 -63.71 -3.76 4.41
CA THR A 155 -64.53 -2.50 4.51
C THR A 155 -64.31 -1.72 5.84
N GLU A 156 -64.45 -0.37 5.76
CA GLU A 156 -65.06 0.66 6.68
C GLU A 156 -64.63 0.81 8.17
N GLY A 157 -64.54 1.99 8.83
CA GLY A 157 -64.82 3.42 8.56
C GLY A 157 -64.72 4.27 9.87
N GLU A 158 -64.64 5.63 9.74
CA GLU A 158 -65.02 6.72 10.72
C GLU A 158 -64.10 6.96 11.95
N ASP A 159 -63.72 8.16 12.48
CA ASP A 159 -64.05 9.61 12.39
C ASP A 159 -62.84 10.42 12.99
N GLU A 160 -62.36 11.54 12.42
CA GLU A 160 -62.68 12.99 12.62
C GLU A 160 -61.95 13.73 13.80
N ASP A 161 -61.48 14.95 13.48
CA ASP A 161 -61.08 16.13 14.32
C ASP A 161 -59.74 16.11 15.13
N THR A 162 -58.94 17.18 15.31
CA THR A 162 -59.04 18.64 15.04
C THR A 162 -57.65 19.33 15.07
N GLU A 163 -57.59 20.51 14.43
CA GLU A 163 -56.79 21.72 14.72
C GLU A 163 -55.24 21.77 14.62
N THR A 164 -54.78 22.38 13.51
CA THR A 164 -53.53 23.15 13.43
C THR A 164 -53.83 24.65 13.31
N ARG A 165 -53.23 25.45 14.21
CA ARG A 165 -53.30 26.91 14.25
C ARG A 165 -52.09 27.58 13.58
N ASP A 166 -52.45 28.61 12.81
CA ASP A 166 -51.91 29.98 12.80
C ASP A 166 -50.54 30.34 12.18
N LEU A 167 -50.64 31.38 11.32
CA LEU A 167 -49.74 32.52 11.05
C LEU A 167 -48.90 32.53 9.76
N LEU A 168 -49.50 33.05 8.68
CA LEU A 168 -48.83 33.97 7.74
C LEU A 168 -49.78 35.13 7.44
N GLY A 169 -49.31 36.35 7.67
CA GLY A 169 -50.07 37.59 7.57
C GLY A 169 -49.79 38.42 6.32
N ASP A 170 -50.81 39.21 6.00
CA ASP A 170 -50.86 40.52 5.35
C ASP A 170 -50.38 40.71 3.90
N ASP A 171 -51.35 40.65 2.99
CA ASP A 171 -51.38 41.38 1.72
C ASP A 171 -52.41 42.51 1.83
N ASN A 172 -52.00 43.76 1.62
CA ASN A 172 -52.82 44.95 1.70
C ASN A 172 -52.77 45.69 0.36
N SER A 173 -53.77 45.42 -0.49
CA SER A 173 -54.02 46.14 -1.74
C SER A 173 -55.30 47.00 -1.60
N PRO A 174 -55.29 48.31 -1.94
CA PRO A 174 -56.40 49.21 -1.65
C PRO A 174 -57.50 49.20 -2.72
N GLU A 175 -58.75 49.05 -2.24
CA GLU A 175 -60.00 49.20 -2.99
C GLU A 175 -60.27 50.66 -3.42
N TRP A 176 -60.81 50.85 -4.62
CA TRP A 176 -61.39 52.12 -5.07
C TRP A 176 -62.92 51.99 -5.07
N ARG A 177 -63.57 52.85 -4.29
CA ARG A 177 -65.03 52.97 -4.19
C ARG A 177 -65.44 54.24 -4.93
N ILE A 178 -66.24 54.11 -5.98
CA ILE A 178 -66.94 55.22 -6.63
C ILE A 178 -68.41 55.10 -6.23
N SER A 179 -68.95 56.16 -5.61
CA SER A 179 -70.35 56.30 -5.24
C SER A 179 -71.11 57.04 -6.33
N ASP A 180 -72.19 56.45 -6.81
CA ASP A 180 -73.17 57.10 -7.68
C ASP A 180 -74.06 58.06 -6.88
N THR A 181 -74.36 59.22 -7.44
CA THR A 181 -75.52 60.02 -7.08
C THR A 181 -76.06 60.65 -8.36
N GLU A 182 -77.27 60.24 -8.74
CA GLU A 182 -78.01 60.81 -9.87
C GLU A 182 -78.58 62.19 -9.51
N ASP A 183 -78.62 63.10 -10.49
CA ASP A 183 -79.77 63.98 -10.73
C ASP A 183 -79.63 64.78 -12.05
N GLY A 184 -80.64 64.63 -12.92
CA GLY A 184 -81.31 65.75 -13.62
C GLY A 184 -80.66 66.49 -14.81
N LEU A 185 -81.14 66.16 -16.01
CA LEU A 185 -81.55 67.05 -17.13
C LEU A 185 -80.54 68.08 -17.73
N GLY A 186 -80.21 67.90 -19.02
CA GLY A 186 -79.80 69.03 -19.87
C GLY A 186 -79.04 68.66 -21.15
N LYS A 187 -79.68 68.82 -22.31
CA LYS A 187 -79.09 68.79 -23.66
C LYS A 187 -77.89 69.75 -23.80
N GLY A 188 -76.82 69.31 -24.45
CA GLY A 188 -75.81 70.20 -25.03
C GLY A 188 -74.63 69.42 -25.63
N ASP A 189 -74.47 69.51 -26.95
CA ASP A 189 -73.28 69.06 -27.70
C ASP A 189 -71.99 69.58 -27.05
N GLY A 190 -71.05 68.68 -26.78
CA GLY A 190 -69.74 69.03 -26.28
C GLY A 190 -68.75 67.90 -26.54
N THR A 191 -67.99 68.02 -27.62
CA THR A 191 -66.79 67.21 -27.87
C THR A 191 -65.86 67.28 -26.66
N ILE A 192 -65.74 66.19 -25.90
CA ILE A 192 -64.79 66.11 -24.79
C ILE A 192 -63.40 65.87 -25.39
N VAL A 193 -62.62 66.93 -25.48
CA VAL A 193 -61.18 66.85 -25.74
C VAL A 193 -60.53 66.22 -24.50
N TRP A 194 -60.02 65.00 -24.62
CA TRP A 194 -59.14 64.40 -23.62
C TRP A 194 -57.88 65.27 -23.51
N LYS A 195 -57.82 66.14 -22.49
CA LYS A 195 -56.53 66.72 -22.08
C LYS A 195 -55.73 65.59 -21.46
N THR A 196 -54.70 65.12 -22.16
CA THR A 196 -53.60 64.38 -21.56
C THR A 196 -53.07 65.21 -20.40
N PRO A 197 -53.12 64.74 -19.15
CA PRO A 197 -52.44 65.43 -18.06
C PRO A 197 -50.97 65.51 -18.44
N THR A 198 -50.45 66.72 -18.58
CA THR A 198 -49.03 66.94 -18.77
C THR A 198 -48.38 66.50 -17.47
N GLY A 199 -47.65 65.38 -17.50
CA GLY A 199 -46.99 64.83 -16.31
C GLY A 199 -46.16 65.91 -15.64
N ASP A 200 -46.34 66.07 -14.33
CA ASP A 200 -45.49 66.96 -13.54
C ASP A 200 -44.07 66.39 -13.57
N PRO A 201 -43.04 67.14 -14.01
CA PRO A 201 -41.66 66.66 -14.03
C PRO A 201 -41.13 66.22 -12.66
N GLU A 202 -41.82 66.56 -11.55
CA GLU A 202 -41.50 66.03 -10.22
C GLU A 202 -41.98 64.57 -10.00
N ASP A 203 -43.13 64.18 -10.57
CA ASP A 203 -43.70 62.84 -10.44
C ASP A 203 -42.90 61.79 -11.24
N GLU A 204 -42.42 62.16 -12.43
CA GLU A 204 -41.54 61.30 -13.25
C GLU A 204 -40.20 61.05 -12.54
N ARG A 205 -39.65 62.06 -11.87
CA ARG A 205 -38.42 61.94 -11.08
C ARG A 205 -38.61 61.06 -9.85
N TRP A 206 -39.79 61.14 -9.23
CA TRP A 206 -40.15 60.30 -8.08
C TRP A 206 -40.26 58.81 -8.46
N LEU A 207 -40.90 58.49 -9.60
CA LEU A 207 -41.00 57.12 -10.12
C LEU A 207 -39.62 56.54 -10.46
N ILE A 208 -38.77 57.29 -11.17
CA ILE A 208 -37.40 56.86 -11.52
C ILE A 208 -36.56 56.61 -10.25
N ALA A 209 -36.72 57.44 -9.22
CA ALA A 209 -36.02 57.27 -7.94
C ALA A 209 -36.48 56.00 -7.20
N GLN A 210 -37.77 55.67 -7.26
CA GLN A 210 -38.33 54.47 -6.64
C GLN A 210 -37.86 53.19 -7.35
N GLU A 211 -37.77 53.20 -8.67
CA GLU A 211 -37.24 52.08 -9.46
C GLU A 211 -35.75 51.87 -9.27
N ARG A 212 -34.97 52.95 -9.18
CA ARG A 212 -33.55 52.87 -8.80
C ARG A 212 -33.39 52.24 -7.42
N ARG A 213 -34.17 52.66 -6.40
CA ARG A 213 -34.13 52.03 -5.06
C ARG A 213 -34.44 50.53 -5.12
N LYS A 214 -35.49 50.12 -5.84
CA LYS A 214 -35.83 48.69 -6.02
C LYS A 214 -34.72 47.93 -6.74
N ALA A 215 -34.08 48.54 -7.74
CA ALA A 215 -32.94 47.96 -8.44
C ALA A 215 -31.71 47.82 -7.53
N HIS A 216 -31.39 48.82 -6.70
CA HIS A 216 -30.30 48.77 -5.73
C HIS A 216 -30.53 47.67 -4.68
N VAL A 217 -31.76 47.52 -4.18
CA VAL A 217 -32.11 46.44 -3.24
C VAL A 217 -31.95 45.07 -3.89
N ARG A 218 -32.42 44.88 -5.14
CA ARG A 218 -32.23 43.64 -5.89
C ARG A 218 -30.75 43.31 -6.12
N HIS A 219 -29.94 44.30 -6.52
CA HIS A 219 -28.49 44.11 -6.70
C HIS A 219 -27.79 43.77 -5.39
N ALA A 220 -28.16 44.43 -4.28
CA ALA A 220 -27.62 44.13 -2.96
C ALA A 220 -27.98 42.69 -2.52
N LEU A 221 -29.19 42.23 -2.81
CA LEU A 221 -29.65 40.88 -2.47
C LEU A 221 -28.93 39.81 -3.30
N ILE A 222 -28.71 40.06 -4.59
CA ILE A 222 -27.91 39.18 -5.47
C ILE A 222 -26.45 39.12 -4.99
N LEU A 223 -25.86 40.25 -4.61
CA LEU A 223 -24.51 40.30 -4.05
C LEU A 223 -24.41 39.56 -2.71
N ALA A 224 -25.43 39.66 -1.86
CA ALA A 224 -25.47 38.93 -0.59
C ALA A 224 -25.61 37.41 -0.81
N LEU A 225 -26.48 36.98 -1.73
CA LEU A 225 -26.67 35.57 -2.07
C LEU A 225 -25.44 34.96 -2.74
N THR A 226 -24.79 35.70 -3.65
CA THR A 226 -23.54 35.24 -4.27
C THR A 226 -22.41 35.20 -3.24
N GLY A 227 -22.31 36.17 -2.34
CA GLY A 227 -21.37 36.15 -1.22
C GLY A 227 -21.60 34.98 -0.27
N ALA A 228 -22.86 34.67 0.07
CA ALA A 228 -23.23 33.53 0.89
C ALA A 228 -22.95 32.20 0.19
N LEU A 229 -23.21 32.10 -1.13
CA LEU A 229 -22.86 30.93 -1.93
C LEU A 229 -21.35 30.74 -2.00
N LEU A 230 -20.57 31.81 -2.19
CA LEU A 230 -19.10 31.76 -2.19
C LEU A 230 -18.57 31.35 -0.81
N ALA A 231 -19.18 31.85 0.26
CA ALA A 231 -18.86 31.44 1.63
C ALA A 231 -19.20 29.96 1.85
N ALA A 232 -20.39 29.52 1.46
CA ALA A 232 -20.79 28.11 1.56
C ALA A 232 -19.87 27.20 0.74
N LEU A 233 -19.44 27.62 -0.46
CA LEU A 233 -18.49 26.90 -1.28
C LEU A 233 -17.10 26.85 -0.62
N THR A 234 -16.60 27.96 -0.09
CA THR A 234 -15.26 28.06 0.52
C THR A 234 -15.17 27.40 1.91
N TYR A 235 -16.25 27.36 2.67
CA TYR A 235 -16.30 26.72 4.00
C TYR A 235 -16.82 25.28 3.94
N GLY A 236 -17.74 24.97 3.04
CA GLY A 236 -18.28 23.62 2.82
C GLY A 236 -17.34 22.70 2.03
N LEU A 237 -16.44 23.25 1.20
CA LEU A 237 -15.39 22.49 0.52
C LEU A 237 -14.07 22.47 1.30
N ARG A 238 -14.00 22.97 2.54
CA ARG A 238 -12.80 22.72 3.35
C ARG A 238 -12.76 21.21 3.60
N PRO A 239 -11.77 20.48 3.05
CA PRO A 239 -11.64 19.08 3.39
C PRO A 239 -11.53 18.98 4.91
N PRO A 240 -12.15 17.96 5.54
CA PRO A 240 -11.96 17.74 6.97
C PRO A 240 -10.45 17.79 7.22
N THR A 241 -10.02 18.65 8.17
CA THR A 241 -8.61 18.84 8.46
C THR A 241 -7.98 17.46 8.63
N ALA A 242 -7.08 17.09 7.72
CA ALA A 242 -6.44 15.79 7.75
C ALA A 242 -5.79 15.66 9.13
N ARG A 243 -6.36 14.78 9.97
CA ARG A 243 -5.81 14.52 11.30
C ARG A 243 -4.37 14.05 11.09
N LYS A 244 -3.43 14.68 11.79
CA LYS A 244 -2.03 14.34 11.67
C LYS A 244 -1.84 12.87 12.06
N PRO A 245 -1.08 12.07 11.28
CA PRO A 245 -0.80 10.69 11.65
C PRO A 245 -0.12 10.65 13.01
N LEU A 246 -0.38 9.60 13.78
CA LEU A 246 0.26 9.41 15.07
C LEU A 246 1.77 9.26 14.89
N THR A 247 2.51 9.85 15.80
CA THR A 247 3.97 9.77 15.80
C THR A 247 4.46 9.31 17.16
N TRP A 248 5.62 8.64 17.17
CA TRP A 248 6.25 8.18 18.39
C TRP A 248 6.43 9.33 19.41
N PRO A 249 6.06 9.12 20.69
CA PRO A 249 6.14 10.15 21.72
C PRO A 249 7.58 10.60 21.94
N ARG A 250 7.77 11.92 22.08
CA ARG A 250 9.09 12.52 22.33
C ARG A 250 9.08 13.29 23.64
N SER A 251 10.18 13.22 24.37
CA SER A 251 10.50 14.06 25.51
C SER A 251 10.63 15.54 25.09
N SER A 252 10.58 16.46 26.06
CA SER A 252 10.89 17.89 25.86
C SER A 252 12.31 18.13 25.31
N THR A 253 13.22 17.16 25.49
CA THR A 253 14.58 17.14 24.95
C THR A 253 14.67 16.56 23.53
N GLY A 254 13.55 16.09 22.95
CA GLY A 254 13.48 15.50 21.62
C GLY A 254 13.87 14.01 21.55
N THR A 255 14.22 13.37 22.67
CA THR A 255 14.46 11.91 22.73
C THR A 255 13.16 11.14 22.68
N TYR A 256 13.14 10.01 21.97
CA TYR A 256 11.99 9.11 21.97
C TYR A 256 11.77 8.51 23.37
N ARG A 257 10.50 8.31 23.72
CA ARG A 257 10.08 7.72 24.99
C ARG A 257 9.60 6.29 24.74
N ASP A 258 10.35 5.33 25.28
CA ASP A 258 10.23 3.93 24.91
C ASP A 258 10.06 3.07 26.16
N SER A 259 9.09 2.15 26.12
CA SER A 259 8.97 1.03 27.04
C SER A 259 9.64 -0.19 26.42
N ARG A 260 10.50 -0.87 27.19
CA ARG A 260 11.25 -2.04 26.72
C ARG A 260 10.83 -3.29 27.50
N PHE A 261 10.51 -4.34 26.77
CA PHE A 261 10.20 -5.67 27.30
C PHE A 261 11.18 -6.69 26.72
N VAL A 262 11.42 -7.77 27.45
CA VAL A 262 12.27 -8.87 26.94
C VAL A 262 11.42 -9.72 26.00
N GLY A 263 11.94 -10.02 24.80
CA GLY A 263 11.24 -10.86 23.84
C GLY A 263 11.09 -12.31 24.34
N PRO A 264 10.00 -13.00 23.98
CA PRO A 264 9.89 -14.43 24.24
C PRO A 264 11.06 -15.17 23.56
N GLY A 265 11.60 -16.21 24.20
CA GLY A 265 12.73 -16.99 23.67
C GLY A 265 14.11 -16.31 23.73
N GLY A 266 14.20 -15.02 24.06
CA GLY A 266 15.43 -14.26 24.21
C GLY A 266 16.15 -13.91 22.90
N GLY A 267 17.16 -13.03 22.99
CA GLY A 267 17.94 -12.55 21.84
C GLY A 267 17.40 -11.28 21.17
N TYR A 268 16.26 -10.77 21.63
CA TYR A 268 15.71 -9.49 21.21
C TYR A 268 14.86 -8.88 22.31
N ALA A 269 14.67 -7.57 22.24
CA ALA A 269 13.75 -6.82 23.06
C ALA A 269 12.58 -6.31 22.23
N ILE A 270 11.43 -6.20 22.87
CA ILE A 270 10.25 -5.55 22.32
C ILE A 270 10.29 -4.10 22.79
N VAL A 271 10.27 -3.17 21.85
CA VAL A 271 10.33 -1.73 22.11
C VAL A 271 9.03 -1.12 21.63
N CYS A 272 8.23 -0.56 22.54
CA CYS A 272 7.01 0.14 22.21
C CYS A 272 7.02 1.57 22.77
N PRO A 273 6.15 2.46 22.25
CA PRO A 273 5.96 3.79 22.79
C PRO A 273 5.63 3.74 24.28
N GLU A 274 6.23 4.65 25.06
CA GLU A 274 5.86 4.82 26.47
C GLU A 274 4.44 5.39 26.54
N ALA A 275 3.47 4.54 26.90
CA ALA A 275 2.09 4.91 27.14
C ALA A 275 1.72 4.72 28.61
N THR A 276 0.77 5.51 29.10
CA THR A 276 0.33 5.50 30.51
C THR A 276 -0.17 4.13 30.96
N ASP A 277 -0.74 3.35 30.03
CA ASP A 277 -1.47 2.10 30.31
C ASP A 277 -0.87 0.88 29.57
N SER A 278 0.44 0.87 29.27
CA SER A 278 1.08 -0.29 28.65
C SER A 278 1.01 -1.52 29.57
N VAL A 279 0.25 -2.54 29.19
CA VAL A 279 0.12 -3.80 29.95
C VAL A 279 0.62 -4.95 29.10
N LEU A 280 1.64 -5.65 29.60
CA LEU A 280 2.06 -6.96 29.07
C LEU A 280 1.18 -8.04 29.71
N LYS A 281 0.49 -8.82 28.88
CA LYS A 281 -0.23 -10.03 29.26
C LYS A 281 0.36 -11.21 28.50
N GLU A 282 0.65 -12.29 29.22
CA GLU A 282 1.04 -13.55 28.60
C GLU A 282 -0.22 -14.42 28.44
N GLU A 283 -0.59 -14.70 27.19
CA GLU A 283 -1.76 -15.50 26.81
C GLU A 283 -1.29 -16.77 26.10
N ALA A 284 -1.25 -17.89 26.84
CA ALA A 284 -0.80 -19.20 26.36
C ALA A 284 0.63 -19.19 25.75
N ASN A 285 0.75 -18.99 24.43
CA ASN A 285 1.99 -18.94 23.65
C ASN A 285 2.26 -17.56 23.03
N GLU A 286 1.47 -16.55 23.39
CA GLU A 286 1.56 -15.20 22.86
C GLU A 286 1.82 -14.20 23.98
N SER A 287 2.70 -13.24 23.70
CA SER A 287 2.93 -12.06 24.53
C SER A 287 2.16 -10.90 23.93
N VAL A 288 1.11 -10.44 24.62
CA VAL A 288 0.23 -9.37 24.18
C VAL A 288 0.57 -8.09 24.95
N ILE A 289 0.93 -7.03 24.24
CA ILE A 289 1.14 -5.70 24.80
C ILE A 289 0.05 -4.78 24.26
N SER A 290 -0.87 -4.36 25.13
CA SER A 290 -1.89 -3.38 24.80
C SER A 290 -1.47 -2.01 25.31
N PHE A 291 -1.64 -0.98 24.48
CA PHE A 291 -1.36 0.40 24.85
C PHE A 291 -2.21 1.39 24.05
N THR A 292 -2.43 2.57 24.61
CA THR A 292 -3.23 3.63 23.97
C THR A 292 -2.36 4.86 23.74
N LEU A 293 -2.39 5.40 22.52
CA LEU A 293 -1.70 6.65 22.16
C LEU A 293 -2.71 7.64 21.58
N ASP A 294 -2.81 8.84 22.17
CA ASP A 294 -3.71 9.91 21.71
C ASP A 294 -5.16 9.44 21.42
N GLY A 295 -5.65 8.46 22.20
CA GLY A 295 -6.99 7.88 22.07
C GLY A 295 -7.12 6.76 21.02
N VAL A 296 -6.02 6.33 20.40
CA VAL A 296 -5.95 5.17 19.50
C VAL A 296 -5.42 3.97 20.26
N GLU A 297 -6.16 2.88 20.22
CA GLU A 297 -5.78 1.60 20.81
C GLU A 297 -4.85 0.82 19.87
N PHE A 298 -3.78 0.30 20.45
CA PHE A 298 -2.85 -0.61 19.80
C PHE A 298 -2.76 -1.90 20.60
N ARG A 299 -2.72 -3.01 19.87
CA ARG A 299 -2.43 -4.33 20.42
C ARG A 299 -1.26 -4.91 19.65
N LEU A 300 -0.17 -5.15 20.35
CA LEU A 300 1.03 -5.80 19.83
C LEU A 300 1.02 -7.24 20.32
N VAL A 301 0.89 -8.20 19.41
CA VAL A 301 0.91 -9.64 19.74
C VAL A 301 2.16 -10.27 19.17
N ILE A 302 3.00 -10.80 20.06
CA ILE A 302 4.24 -11.48 19.69
C ILE A 302 4.05 -12.97 19.97
N SER A 303 4.34 -13.82 18.99
CA SER A 303 4.41 -15.26 19.18
C SER A 303 5.68 -15.83 18.58
N GLU A 304 6.21 -16.89 19.20
CA GLU A 304 7.40 -17.59 18.74
C GLU A 304 7.07 -19.08 18.59
N ASP A 305 7.06 -19.55 17.34
CA ASP A 305 6.92 -20.96 17.02
C ASP A 305 8.32 -21.57 16.77
N THR A 306 8.72 -22.51 17.62
CA THR A 306 10.01 -23.20 17.50
C THR A 306 9.77 -24.64 17.07
N ASN A 307 10.21 -24.98 15.86
CA ASN A 307 10.01 -26.30 15.26
C ASN A 307 11.24 -26.73 14.47
N ASP A 308 11.60 -28.01 14.55
CA ASP A 308 12.68 -28.59 13.74
C ASP A 308 12.31 -28.65 12.25
N SER A 309 11.02 -28.69 11.91
CA SER A 309 10.56 -28.59 10.53
C SER A 309 10.98 -27.28 9.88
N HIS A 310 11.12 -26.20 10.65
CA HIS A 310 11.52 -24.89 10.16
C HIS A 310 12.90 -24.91 9.50
N VAL A 311 13.79 -25.84 9.85
CA VAL A 311 15.09 -25.98 9.17
C VAL A 311 14.93 -26.35 7.69
N ARG A 312 13.83 -27.03 7.33
CA ARG A 312 13.54 -27.58 6.00
C ARG A 312 12.44 -26.83 5.24
N THR A 313 11.98 -25.70 5.76
CA THR A 313 10.91 -24.92 5.13
C THR A 313 11.37 -23.52 4.83
N ASP A 314 10.88 -22.99 3.71
CA ASP A 314 11.07 -21.61 3.35
C ASP A 314 10.09 -20.70 4.13
N ILE A 315 10.43 -19.42 4.24
CA ILE A 315 9.56 -18.45 4.92
C ILE A 315 8.16 -18.38 4.29
N ALA A 316 8.05 -18.57 2.97
CA ALA A 316 6.77 -18.57 2.28
C ALA A 316 5.86 -19.71 2.76
N ASP A 317 6.41 -20.92 2.93
CA ASP A 317 5.68 -22.08 3.41
C ASP A 317 5.27 -21.92 4.88
N CYS A 318 6.18 -21.39 5.72
CA CYS A 318 5.87 -21.04 7.10
C CYS A 318 4.71 -20.05 7.19
N VAL A 319 4.71 -19.01 6.35
CA VAL A 319 3.65 -18.00 6.31
C VAL A 319 2.34 -18.61 5.80
N ALA A 320 2.37 -19.45 4.77
CA ALA A 320 1.18 -20.13 4.26
C ALA A 320 0.55 -21.04 5.32
N ALA A 321 1.37 -21.81 6.06
CA ALA A 321 0.89 -22.62 7.18
C ALA A 321 0.29 -21.75 8.31
N TRP A 322 0.90 -20.60 8.58
CA TRP A 322 0.39 -19.64 9.57
C TRP A 322 -0.95 -19.03 9.14
N ILE A 323 -1.09 -18.61 7.88
CA ILE A 323 -2.34 -18.08 7.33
C ILE A 323 -3.43 -19.16 7.41
N GLY A 324 -3.15 -20.39 6.99
CA GLY A 324 -4.11 -21.48 7.04
C GLY A 324 -4.56 -21.83 8.47
N ALA A 325 -3.71 -21.61 9.48
CA ALA A 325 -4.11 -21.76 10.87
C ALA A 325 -5.07 -20.64 11.32
N MET A 326 -4.89 -19.41 10.84
CA MET A 326 -5.73 -18.25 11.18
C MET A 326 -7.06 -18.24 10.42
N GLU A 327 -7.07 -18.59 9.13
CA GLU A 327 -8.30 -18.68 8.31
C GLU A 327 -9.28 -19.76 8.78
N SER A 328 -8.84 -20.67 9.65
CA SER A 328 -9.75 -21.64 10.27
C SER A 328 -10.81 -20.99 11.17
N ASP A 329 -10.56 -19.74 11.61
CA ASP A 329 -11.58 -18.86 12.16
C ASP A 329 -12.20 -18.05 11.01
N ASP A 330 -13.51 -18.21 10.74
CA ASP A 330 -14.30 -17.58 9.65
C ASP A 330 -14.28 -16.02 9.59
N SER A 331 -13.41 -15.37 10.36
CA SER A 331 -13.35 -13.92 10.56
C SER A 331 -12.13 -13.24 9.93
N TRP A 332 -11.22 -13.96 9.27
CA TRP A 332 -9.92 -13.42 8.83
C TRP A 332 -9.84 -13.18 7.32
N GLY A 333 -9.22 -12.07 6.92
CA GLY A 333 -8.81 -11.78 5.54
C GLY A 333 -7.37 -11.29 5.51
N ALA A 334 -6.50 -11.98 4.76
CA ALA A 334 -5.08 -11.64 4.64
C ALA A 334 -4.71 -11.19 3.21
N GLU A 335 -3.91 -10.14 3.11
CA GLU A 335 -3.28 -9.69 1.86
C GLU A 335 -2.05 -10.53 1.50
N GLN A 336 -1.50 -10.31 0.30
CA GLN A 336 -0.29 -10.96 -0.16
C GLN A 336 0.95 -10.55 0.67
N LEU A 337 1.83 -11.53 0.92
CA LEU A 337 3.11 -11.32 1.60
C LEU A 337 4.02 -10.34 0.84
N SER A 338 4.51 -9.32 1.54
CA SER A 338 5.32 -8.21 1.01
C SER A 338 6.49 -8.67 0.12
N ALA A 339 6.56 -8.26 -1.14
CA ALA A 339 7.59 -8.75 -2.08
C ALA A 339 9.05 -8.55 -1.63
N PHE A 340 9.35 -7.52 -0.84
CA PHE A 340 10.69 -7.20 -0.36
C PHE A 340 10.78 -7.28 1.17
N PRO A 341 11.92 -7.73 1.72
CA PRO A 341 12.10 -7.75 3.17
C PRO A 341 12.28 -6.34 3.73
N THR A 342 11.71 -6.12 4.91
CA THR A 342 12.07 -5.01 5.79
C THR A 342 13.13 -5.50 6.77
N PHE A 343 14.16 -4.71 7.04
CA PHE A 343 15.26 -5.13 7.90
C PHE A 343 15.11 -4.56 9.30
N PHE A 344 15.48 -5.37 10.29
CA PHE A 344 15.67 -4.93 11.67
C PHE A 344 17.11 -5.16 12.12
N GLY A 345 17.58 -4.39 13.10
CA GLY A 345 18.99 -4.39 13.50
C GLY A 345 19.86 -3.36 12.74
N LYS A 346 21.12 -3.23 13.14
CA LYS A 346 22.03 -2.14 12.71
C LYS A 346 23.18 -2.61 11.81
N GLY A 347 23.59 -3.86 11.92
CA GLY A 347 24.67 -4.51 11.17
C GLY A 347 24.19 -5.18 9.89
N ASN A 348 24.35 -6.51 9.80
CA ASN A 348 23.86 -7.31 8.66
C ASN A 348 22.33 -7.33 8.58
N GLY A 349 21.65 -6.96 9.67
CA GLY A 349 20.22 -6.95 9.84
C GLY A 349 19.59 -8.34 9.75
N ILE A 350 18.35 -8.42 10.22
CA ILE A 350 17.52 -9.59 10.05
C ILE A 350 16.36 -9.20 9.11
N PRO A 351 16.18 -9.92 8.00
CA PRO A 351 15.08 -9.68 7.09
C PRO A 351 13.75 -10.17 7.71
N ALA A 352 12.74 -9.33 7.65
CA ALA A 352 11.36 -9.64 7.99
C ALA A 352 10.46 -9.41 6.78
N ARG A 353 9.51 -10.31 6.56
CA ARG A 353 8.42 -10.15 5.59
C ARG A 353 7.20 -9.67 6.35
N HIS A 354 6.31 -8.93 5.72
CA HIS A 354 5.05 -8.54 6.35
C HIS A 354 3.85 -8.76 5.45
N LEU A 355 2.68 -8.92 6.04
CA LEU A 355 1.40 -8.87 5.33
C LEU A 355 0.41 -8.04 6.15
N ARG A 356 -0.54 -7.46 5.44
CA ARG A 356 -1.72 -6.83 6.06
C ARG A 356 -2.81 -7.86 6.19
N TYR A 357 -3.58 -7.78 7.27
CA TYR A 357 -4.77 -8.59 7.45
C TYR A 357 -5.83 -7.78 8.18
N SER A 358 -7.07 -8.22 8.07
CA SER A 358 -8.17 -7.75 8.90
C SER A 358 -8.86 -8.96 9.52
N HIS A 359 -9.43 -8.75 10.70
CA HIS A 359 -10.28 -9.73 11.32
C HIS A 359 -11.36 -9.07 12.17
N THR A 360 -12.40 -9.83 12.53
CA THR A 360 -13.49 -9.32 13.36
C THR A 360 -13.50 -10.01 14.72
N VAL A 361 -13.51 -9.21 15.79
CA VAL A 361 -13.59 -9.69 17.18
C VAL A 361 -14.79 -9.03 17.82
N ASN A 362 -15.75 -9.82 18.33
CA ASN A 362 -16.97 -9.31 19.00
C ASN A 362 -17.74 -8.26 18.17
N SER A 363 -17.83 -8.45 16.85
CA SER A 363 -18.46 -7.50 15.90
C SER A 363 -17.72 -6.16 15.70
N GLU A 364 -16.51 -6.02 16.22
CA GLU A 364 -15.60 -4.93 15.90
C GLU A 364 -14.55 -5.37 14.88
N GLY A 365 -14.33 -4.55 13.85
CA GLY A 365 -13.31 -4.78 12.84
C GLY A 365 -11.94 -4.29 13.31
N TRP A 366 -10.95 -5.17 13.20
CA TRP A 366 -9.56 -4.92 13.53
C TRP A 366 -8.72 -5.08 12.27
N SER A 367 -7.81 -4.13 12.09
CA SER A 367 -6.80 -4.18 11.04
C SER A 367 -5.43 -4.39 11.65
N GLY A 368 -4.66 -5.27 11.05
CA GLY A 368 -3.35 -5.66 11.53
C GLY A 368 -2.29 -5.71 10.45
N ILE A 369 -1.04 -5.51 10.87
CA ILE A 369 0.14 -5.88 10.09
C ILE A 369 0.88 -6.96 10.86
N CYS A 370 1.14 -8.10 10.22
CA CYS A 370 1.96 -9.16 10.78
C CYS A 370 3.34 -9.14 10.15
N TYR A 371 4.39 -9.03 10.97
CA TYR A 371 5.78 -9.23 10.56
C TYR A 371 6.22 -10.65 10.89
N PHE A 372 6.83 -11.32 9.91
CA PHE A 372 7.40 -12.64 10.04
C PHE A 372 8.91 -12.56 9.97
N CYS A 373 9.55 -13.06 11.01
CA CYS A 373 10.98 -13.21 11.09
C CYS A 373 11.34 -14.67 11.35
N ARG A 374 12.16 -15.25 10.48
CA ARG A 374 12.82 -16.53 10.75
C ARG A 374 14.08 -16.29 11.58
N HIS A 375 14.49 -17.23 12.42
CA HIS A 375 15.86 -17.32 12.96
C HIS A 375 16.16 -18.76 13.37
N GLY A 376 16.96 -19.46 12.58
CA GLY A 376 17.20 -20.90 12.77
C GLY A 376 15.89 -21.67 12.79
N ARG A 377 15.59 -22.33 13.91
CA ARG A 377 14.36 -23.12 14.13
C ARG A 377 13.15 -22.29 14.56
N ARG A 378 13.30 -20.98 14.72
CA ARG A 378 12.25 -20.08 15.24
C ARG A 378 11.57 -19.34 14.10
N LEU A 379 10.24 -19.26 14.19
CA LEU A 379 9.40 -18.32 13.46
C LEU A 379 8.82 -17.36 14.48
N ILE A 380 9.31 -16.12 14.46
CA ILE A 380 8.84 -15.03 15.31
C ILE A 380 7.81 -14.25 14.49
N THR A 381 6.59 -14.14 15.02
CA THR A 381 5.53 -13.32 14.44
C THR A 381 5.24 -12.12 15.34
N VAL A 382 5.10 -10.94 14.73
CA VAL A 382 4.76 -9.71 15.44
C VAL A 382 3.58 -9.08 14.74
N ARG A 383 2.42 -9.14 15.40
CA ARG A 383 1.17 -8.55 14.94
C ARG A 383 0.98 -7.20 15.60
N VAL A 384 0.81 -6.17 14.78
CA VAL A 384 0.45 -4.82 15.22
C VAL A 384 -0.98 -4.57 14.79
N GLU A 385 -1.91 -4.56 15.75
CA GLU A 385 -3.35 -4.48 15.55
C GLU A 385 -3.90 -3.14 16.05
N THR A 386 -4.88 -2.59 15.35
CA THR A 386 -5.65 -1.42 15.76
C THR A 386 -7.08 -1.53 15.24
N PRO A 387 -8.08 -0.92 15.89
CA PRO A 387 -9.43 -0.88 15.37
C PRO A 387 -9.51 -0.22 13.99
N ASP A 388 -10.37 -0.73 13.11
CA ASP A 388 -10.52 -0.27 11.72
C ASP A 388 -10.84 1.23 11.63
N MET A 389 -11.65 1.73 12.58
CA MET A 389 -12.04 3.13 12.67
C MET A 389 -10.85 4.09 12.87
N THR A 390 -9.76 3.61 13.48
CA THR A 390 -8.55 4.40 13.79
C THR A 390 -7.35 4.05 12.93
N ARG A 391 -7.45 3.04 12.06
CA ARG A 391 -6.38 2.55 11.18
C ARG A 391 -5.66 3.65 10.41
N ALA A 392 -6.40 4.58 9.80
CA ALA A 392 -5.81 5.66 9.00
C ALA A 392 -4.90 6.61 9.81
N LEU A 393 -5.15 6.74 11.12
CA LEU A 393 -4.31 7.55 12.02
C LEU A 393 -3.07 6.78 12.47
N ALA A 394 -3.21 5.46 12.61
CA ALA A 394 -2.20 4.54 13.10
C ALA A 394 -1.23 4.02 12.03
N GLU A 395 -1.52 4.24 10.74
CA GLU A 395 -0.82 3.62 9.59
C GLU A 395 0.71 3.66 9.69
N ASP A 396 1.30 4.84 9.98
CA ASP A 396 2.76 4.99 10.09
C ASP A 396 3.33 4.20 11.29
N LEU A 397 2.59 4.10 12.41
CA LEU A 397 2.99 3.31 13.58
C LEU A 397 2.77 1.80 13.38
N MET A 398 1.76 1.40 12.62
CA MET A 398 1.55 -0.02 12.28
C MET A 398 2.69 -0.57 11.42
N LEU A 399 3.27 0.27 10.55
CA LEU A 399 4.42 -0.08 9.71
C LEU A 399 5.77 -0.01 10.45
N THR A 400 5.76 0.32 11.74
CA THR A 400 6.98 0.38 12.56
C THR A 400 7.34 -1.02 13.07
N ILE A 401 8.63 -1.33 13.08
CA ILE A 401 9.13 -2.57 13.68
C ILE A 401 9.36 -2.35 15.17
N TYR A 402 8.68 -3.13 16.00
CA TYR A 402 8.74 -3.07 17.47
C TYR A 402 9.79 -4.01 18.09
N LEU A 403 10.69 -4.56 17.26
CA LEU A 403 11.75 -5.47 17.70
C LEU A 403 13.13 -4.80 17.61
N GLU A 404 13.90 -4.89 18.70
CA GLU A 404 15.32 -4.56 18.72
C GLU A 404 16.14 -5.81 19.03
N PRO A 405 16.87 -6.39 18.06
CA PRO A 405 17.66 -7.59 18.28
C PRO A 405 18.92 -7.30 19.09
N ASP A 406 19.34 -8.28 19.87
CA ASP A 406 20.67 -8.28 20.48
C ASP A 406 21.73 -8.49 19.38
N GLU A 407 22.95 -8.01 19.62
CA GLU A 407 24.01 -8.02 18.62
C GLU A 407 24.35 -9.45 18.17
N GLU A 408 24.44 -10.40 19.10
CA GLU A 408 24.71 -11.80 18.78
C GLU A 408 23.57 -12.44 17.98
N PHE A 409 22.31 -12.13 18.34
CA PHE A 409 21.13 -12.66 17.66
C PHE A 409 21.07 -12.18 16.20
N GLU A 410 21.34 -10.90 15.96
CA GLU A 410 21.47 -10.34 14.61
C GLU A 410 22.64 -10.98 13.85
N HIS A 411 23.79 -11.09 14.52
CA HIS A 411 25.05 -11.51 13.91
C HIS A 411 25.11 -13.00 13.56
N LEU A 412 24.43 -13.89 14.29
CA LEU A 412 24.43 -15.34 14.03
C LEU A 412 23.21 -15.82 13.24
N ARG A 413 22.49 -14.89 12.63
CA ARG A 413 21.26 -15.16 11.93
C ARG A 413 21.39 -16.06 10.69
N TRP A 414 20.57 -17.11 10.59
CA TRP A 414 20.41 -17.97 9.39
C TRP A 414 18.94 -18.46 9.23
N GLU A 415 18.54 -18.86 8.01
CA GLU A 415 17.19 -19.40 7.69
C GLU A 415 17.30 -20.85 7.26
N GLY A 416 16.25 -21.64 7.52
CA GLY A 416 16.02 -22.89 6.80
C GLY A 416 15.72 -22.64 5.31
N ALA A 417 15.64 -23.72 4.56
CA ALA A 417 15.07 -23.73 3.22
C ALA A 417 14.62 -25.14 2.85
N SER A 418 13.80 -25.25 1.81
CA SER A 418 13.29 -26.51 1.28
C SER A 418 14.31 -27.31 0.45
N ASP A 419 15.58 -26.91 0.44
CA ASP A 419 16.62 -27.55 -0.37
C ASP A 419 17.04 -28.92 0.20
N ASP A 420 16.99 -29.94 -0.65
CA ASP A 420 17.58 -31.24 -0.34
C ASP A 420 19.09 -31.20 -0.57
N ILE A 421 19.84 -31.44 0.49
CA ILE A 421 21.30 -31.37 0.50
C ILE A 421 21.82 -32.82 0.59
N PRO A 422 22.30 -33.42 -0.52
CA PRO A 422 22.73 -34.81 -0.53
C PRO A 422 24.07 -35.04 0.17
N THR A 423 24.93 -34.02 0.21
CA THR A 423 26.26 -34.07 0.84
C THR A 423 26.13 -34.12 2.36
N PRO A 424 26.86 -35.01 3.06
CA PRO A 424 26.79 -35.12 4.52
C PRO A 424 27.27 -33.83 5.22
N ALA A 425 26.77 -33.58 6.44
CA ALA A 425 27.11 -32.36 7.19
C ALA A 425 28.61 -32.19 7.43
N GLU A 426 29.33 -33.27 7.75
CA GLU A 426 30.76 -33.23 8.08
C GLU A 426 31.61 -32.61 6.95
N GLU A 427 31.39 -33.06 5.72
CA GLU A 427 32.09 -32.57 4.53
C GLU A 427 31.77 -31.08 4.28
N LEU A 428 30.50 -30.70 4.39
CA LEU A 428 30.07 -29.31 4.20
C LEU A 428 30.65 -28.37 5.26
N VAL A 429 30.78 -28.81 6.51
CA VAL A 429 31.37 -28.02 7.58
C VAL A 429 32.87 -27.82 7.35
N GLU A 430 33.58 -28.84 6.86
CA GLU A 430 34.99 -28.71 6.48
C GLU A 430 35.16 -27.72 5.31
N ASP A 431 34.33 -27.85 4.28
CA ASP A 431 34.33 -26.95 3.12
C ASP A 431 33.98 -25.51 3.49
N ALA A 432 33.04 -25.32 4.41
CA ALA A 432 32.70 -24.02 4.98
C ALA A 432 33.94 -23.38 5.65
N GLY A 433 34.69 -24.14 6.45
CA GLY A 433 35.93 -23.67 7.06
C GLY A 433 37.00 -23.25 6.04
N LYS A 434 37.19 -24.05 4.97
CA LYS A 434 38.09 -23.71 3.85
C LYS A 434 37.62 -22.46 3.12
N ALA A 435 36.32 -22.34 2.86
CA ALA A 435 35.73 -21.19 2.19
C ALA A 435 35.93 -19.90 3.00
N VAL A 436 35.71 -19.92 4.32
CA VAL A 436 35.89 -18.75 5.19
C VAL A 436 37.36 -18.35 5.26
N SER A 437 38.26 -19.30 5.50
CA SER A 437 39.70 -19.02 5.63
C SER A 437 40.33 -18.48 4.34
N GLY A 438 39.95 -19.00 3.17
CA GLY A 438 40.44 -18.55 1.87
C GLY A 438 39.67 -17.38 1.25
N SER A 439 38.63 -16.87 1.91
CA SER A 439 37.77 -15.83 1.34
C SER A 439 38.43 -14.45 1.32
N SER A 440 38.19 -13.73 0.23
CA SER A 440 38.39 -12.29 0.08
C SER A 440 37.03 -11.56 0.09
N PRO A 441 37.00 -10.21 0.24
CA PRO A 441 35.76 -9.45 0.27
C PRO A 441 34.79 -9.75 -0.89
N LEU A 442 35.30 -9.93 -2.11
CA LEU A 442 34.48 -10.21 -3.30
C LEU A 442 33.89 -11.63 -3.30
N THR A 443 34.43 -12.54 -2.50
CA THR A 443 34.00 -13.94 -2.42
C THR A 443 33.14 -14.25 -1.20
N TRP A 444 32.93 -13.27 -0.31
CA TRP A 444 32.20 -13.50 0.95
C TRP A 444 30.76 -13.96 0.75
N THR A 445 30.04 -13.45 -0.26
CA THR A 445 28.69 -13.94 -0.58
C THR A 445 28.67 -15.44 -0.90
N GLY A 446 29.72 -15.94 -1.57
CA GLY A 446 29.87 -17.36 -1.85
C GLY A 446 30.19 -18.16 -0.59
N ALA A 447 31.15 -17.68 0.21
CA ALA A 447 31.51 -18.32 1.48
C ALA A 447 30.33 -18.40 2.46
N GLU A 448 29.54 -17.31 2.58
CA GLU A 448 28.36 -17.28 3.46
C GLU A 448 27.31 -18.31 3.03
N LYS A 449 27.08 -18.47 1.72
CA LYS A 449 26.17 -19.51 1.20
C LYS A 449 26.65 -20.91 1.58
N THR A 450 27.94 -21.20 1.45
CA THR A 450 28.52 -22.49 1.85
C THR A 450 28.35 -22.74 3.35
N VAL A 451 28.62 -21.73 4.19
CA VAL A 451 28.46 -21.81 5.64
C VAL A 451 26.99 -22.04 6.02
N ILE A 452 26.05 -21.25 5.49
CA ILE A 452 24.61 -21.42 5.78
C ILE A 452 24.13 -22.81 5.34
N ARG A 453 24.59 -23.30 4.19
CA ARG A 453 24.28 -24.67 3.73
C ARG A 453 24.79 -25.73 4.70
N ALA A 454 26.00 -25.57 5.23
CA ALA A 454 26.55 -26.46 6.24
C ALA A 454 25.75 -26.43 7.56
N ILE A 455 25.36 -25.23 8.03
CA ILE A 455 24.51 -25.07 9.23
C ILE A 455 23.17 -25.80 9.03
N ARG A 456 22.49 -25.56 7.90
CA ARG A 456 21.22 -26.22 7.57
C ARG A 456 21.35 -27.74 7.59
N LYS A 457 22.37 -28.29 6.93
CA LYS A 457 22.56 -29.74 6.85
C LYS A 457 22.87 -30.36 8.22
N ALA A 458 23.74 -29.74 9.01
CA ALA A 458 24.01 -30.18 10.39
C ALA A 458 22.75 -30.14 11.26
N ALA A 459 21.96 -29.07 11.15
CA ALA A 459 20.69 -28.92 11.86
C ALA A 459 19.63 -29.93 11.40
N GLN A 460 19.60 -30.28 10.10
CA GLN A 460 18.73 -31.31 9.53
C GLN A 460 19.09 -32.72 10.05
N GLU A 461 20.38 -33.02 10.18
CA GLU A 461 20.88 -34.30 10.70
C GLU A 461 20.78 -34.40 12.23
N GLY A 462 20.58 -33.27 12.92
CA GLY A 462 20.50 -33.21 14.38
C GLY A 462 21.86 -33.27 15.09
N ASP A 463 22.96 -33.07 14.35
CA ASP A 463 24.31 -33.04 14.93
C ASP A 463 24.62 -31.66 15.51
N THR A 464 24.36 -31.52 16.80
CA THR A 464 24.59 -30.27 17.56
C THR A 464 26.06 -29.82 17.57
N ALA A 465 27.02 -30.75 17.49
CA ALA A 465 28.44 -30.41 17.52
C ALA A 465 28.90 -29.84 16.17
N LEU A 466 28.46 -30.45 15.07
CA LEU A 466 28.69 -29.92 13.73
C LEU A 466 27.94 -28.61 13.50
N GLU A 467 26.71 -28.49 14.00
CA GLU A 467 25.92 -27.26 13.92
C GLU A 467 26.65 -26.10 14.64
N ALA A 468 27.11 -26.32 15.86
CA ALA A 468 27.88 -25.31 16.60
C ALA A 468 29.18 -24.92 15.89
N LYS A 469 29.89 -25.89 15.29
CA LYS A 469 31.10 -25.62 14.51
C LYS A 469 30.80 -24.79 13.26
N ALA A 470 29.72 -25.10 12.55
CA ALA A 470 29.27 -24.36 11.37
C ALA A 470 28.86 -22.92 11.72
N ILE A 471 28.16 -22.73 12.84
CA ILE A 471 27.82 -21.40 13.39
C ILE A 471 29.09 -20.63 13.75
N GLY A 472 30.12 -21.28 14.30
CA GLY A 472 31.42 -20.66 14.55
C GLY A 472 32.10 -20.15 13.27
N HIS A 473 31.97 -20.85 12.14
CA HIS A 473 32.43 -20.36 10.85
C HIS A 473 31.64 -19.14 10.35
N LEU A 474 30.33 -19.08 10.64
CA LEU A 474 29.50 -17.91 10.33
C LEU A 474 29.92 -16.68 11.14
N ASP A 475 30.18 -16.88 12.43
CA ASP A 475 30.66 -15.81 13.32
C ASP A 475 31.99 -15.21 12.83
N ASP A 476 32.98 -16.04 12.52
CA ASP A 476 34.28 -15.58 12.00
C ASP A 476 34.10 -14.80 10.69
N LEU A 477 33.31 -15.34 9.75
CA LEU A 477 33.05 -14.67 8.49
C LEU A 477 32.40 -13.29 8.69
N ARG A 478 31.33 -13.22 9.49
CA ARG A 478 30.60 -11.96 9.72
C ARG A 478 31.41 -10.97 10.53
N THR A 479 32.27 -11.43 11.44
CA THR A 479 33.20 -10.57 12.17
C THR A 479 34.20 -9.90 11.22
N ARG A 480 34.77 -10.66 10.27
CA ARG A 480 35.64 -10.09 9.21
C ARG A 480 34.89 -9.08 8.34
N GLN A 481 33.67 -9.40 7.93
CA GLN A 481 32.83 -8.49 7.14
C GLN A 481 32.52 -7.19 7.91
N ARG A 482 32.16 -7.28 9.20
CA ARG A 482 31.86 -6.15 10.07
C ARG A 482 33.06 -5.22 10.19
N ILE A 483 34.23 -5.75 10.56
CA ILE A 483 35.47 -4.97 10.71
C ILE A 483 35.83 -4.26 9.40
N TRP A 484 35.76 -4.99 8.28
CA TRP A 484 36.07 -4.43 6.98
C TRP A 484 35.09 -3.32 6.58
N PHE A 485 33.79 -3.53 6.79
CA PHE A 485 32.74 -2.57 6.43
C PHE A 485 32.82 -1.30 7.27
N SER A 486 32.99 -1.42 8.59
CA SER A 486 33.23 -0.27 9.46
C SER A 486 34.47 0.52 9.02
N GLY A 487 35.52 -0.18 8.60
CA GLY A 487 36.71 0.46 8.00
C GLY A 487 36.44 1.17 6.67
N GLN A 488 35.45 0.75 5.88
CA GLN A 488 35.04 1.49 4.67
C GLN A 488 34.19 2.72 5.03
N GLN A 489 33.30 2.61 6.02
CA GLN A 489 32.50 3.73 6.51
C GLN A 489 33.39 4.87 7.01
N ILE A 490 34.40 4.56 7.84
CA ILE A 490 35.35 5.57 8.33
C ILE A 490 36.07 6.27 7.17
N ARG A 491 36.59 5.52 6.20
CA ARG A 491 37.29 6.09 5.03
C ARG A 491 36.39 6.97 4.19
N ARG A 492 35.12 6.57 4.02
CA ARG A 492 34.12 7.36 3.32
C ARG A 492 33.84 8.66 4.06
N ASP A 493 33.63 8.61 5.37
CA ASP A 493 33.34 9.79 6.20
C ASP A 493 34.53 10.76 6.22
N GLU A 494 35.76 10.24 6.18
CA GLU A 494 36.96 11.07 6.01
C GLU A 494 37.02 11.73 4.63
N ALA A 495 36.68 11.01 3.56
CA ALA A 495 36.61 11.57 2.21
C ALA A 495 35.50 12.62 2.08
N GLU A 496 34.35 12.40 2.73
CA GLU A 496 33.25 13.36 2.82
C GLU A 496 33.69 14.66 3.50
N LYS A 497 34.38 14.57 4.64
CA LYS A 497 34.94 15.74 5.33
C LYS A 497 35.95 16.51 4.49
N ARG A 498 36.68 15.85 3.58
CA ARG A 498 37.63 16.47 2.64
C ARG A 498 36.97 16.99 1.36
N GLY A 499 35.69 16.69 1.14
CA GLY A 499 34.99 17.00 -0.11
C GLY A 499 35.44 16.16 -1.31
N ASP A 500 36.15 15.05 -1.09
CA ASP A 500 36.65 14.16 -2.14
C ASP A 500 35.54 13.19 -2.57
N LYS A 501 34.84 13.55 -3.65
CA LYS A 501 33.74 12.75 -4.21
C LYS A 501 34.22 11.52 -4.97
N GLU A 502 35.42 11.54 -5.55
CA GLU A 502 35.96 10.42 -6.33
C GLU A 502 36.26 9.24 -5.40
N THR A 503 36.94 9.51 -4.28
CA THR A 503 37.20 8.50 -3.26
C THR A 503 35.90 7.94 -2.66
N GLN A 504 34.88 8.78 -2.42
CA GLN A 504 33.57 8.31 -1.95
C GLN A 504 32.90 7.36 -2.94
N ALA A 505 32.87 7.72 -4.22
CA ALA A 505 32.30 6.89 -5.28
C ALA A 505 33.05 5.56 -5.42
N ALA A 506 34.39 5.58 -5.34
CA ALA A 506 35.22 4.37 -5.39
C ALA A 506 34.96 3.44 -4.20
N ILE A 507 34.81 3.99 -2.99
CA ILE A 507 34.47 3.21 -1.78
C ILE A 507 33.07 2.60 -1.91
N LYS A 508 32.09 3.38 -2.39
CA LYS A 508 30.73 2.91 -2.63
C LYS A 508 30.72 1.74 -3.62
N ALA A 509 31.33 1.90 -4.80
CA ALA A 509 31.38 0.85 -5.83
C ALA A 509 32.05 -0.43 -5.31
N ARG A 510 33.11 -0.31 -4.51
CA ARG A 510 33.76 -1.46 -3.86
C ARG A 510 32.81 -2.16 -2.90
N CYS A 511 32.09 -1.41 -2.06
CA CYS A 511 31.13 -1.99 -1.12
C CYS A 511 29.93 -2.64 -1.82
N GLU A 512 29.47 -2.08 -2.95
CA GLU A 512 28.38 -2.65 -3.76
C GLU A 512 28.77 -4.00 -4.38
N GLY A 513 30.04 -4.17 -4.78
CA GLY A 513 30.57 -5.44 -5.28
C GLY A 513 30.70 -6.50 -4.18
N VAL A 514 31.05 -6.11 -2.96
CA VAL A 514 31.16 -7.01 -1.80
C VAL A 514 29.78 -7.43 -1.29
N PHE A 515 28.89 -6.47 -1.05
CA PHE A 515 27.53 -6.73 -0.56
C PHE A 515 26.53 -6.77 -1.70
N SER A 516 26.49 -7.93 -2.36
CA SER A 516 25.60 -8.25 -3.49
C SER A 516 24.32 -8.99 -3.08
N ASN A 517 24.27 -9.54 -1.85
CA ASN A 517 23.09 -10.25 -1.35
C ASN A 517 21.99 -9.27 -0.93
N LYS A 518 20.80 -9.36 -1.56
CA LYS A 518 19.64 -8.52 -1.23
C LYS A 518 19.05 -8.78 0.16
N MET A 519 19.33 -9.95 0.74
CA MET A 519 18.91 -10.36 2.09
C MET A 519 19.89 -9.90 3.18
N ASP A 520 20.91 -9.11 2.84
CA ASP A 520 21.81 -8.44 3.79
C ASP A 520 21.43 -6.96 3.87
N HIS A 521 21.23 -6.42 5.07
CA HIS A 521 20.89 -5.00 5.26
C HIS A 521 21.97 -4.07 4.69
N ARG A 522 23.25 -4.45 4.75
CA ARG A 522 24.38 -3.66 4.24
C ARG A 522 24.29 -3.41 2.74
N TYR A 523 23.69 -4.34 1.98
CA TYR A 523 23.38 -4.14 0.56
C TYR A 523 22.57 -2.87 0.33
N HIS A 524 21.56 -2.63 1.18
CA HIS A 524 20.66 -1.48 1.08
C HIS A 524 21.29 -0.21 1.66
N LEU A 525 22.08 -0.34 2.73
CA LEU A 525 22.78 0.80 3.34
C LEU A 525 23.78 1.44 2.38
N VAL A 526 24.60 0.63 1.71
CA VAL A 526 25.62 1.12 0.77
C VAL A 526 25.00 1.88 -0.40
N ARG A 527 23.87 1.39 -0.92
CA ARG A 527 23.18 2.02 -2.06
C ARG A 527 22.53 3.36 -1.70
N LYS A 528 22.27 3.60 -0.41
CA LYS A 528 21.82 4.90 0.11
C LYS A 528 22.95 5.92 0.26
N TRP A 529 24.22 5.51 0.13
CA TRP A 529 25.35 6.45 0.19
C TRP A 529 25.28 7.38 -1.03
N LYS A 530 25.40 8.69 -0.75
CA LYS A 530 25.29 9.75 -1.74
C LYS A 530 26.63 10.06 -2.41
#